data_AF-A0AAQ2T109-F1
#
_entry.id   AF-A0AAQ2T109-F1
#
_cell.length_a   1.000
_cell.length_b   1.000
_cell.length_c   1.000
_cell.angle_alpha   90.00
_cell.angle_beta   90.00
_cell.angle_gamma   90.00
#
_symmetry.space_group_name_H-M   'P 1'
#
loop_
_entity.id
_entity.type
_entity.pdbx_description
1 polymer ?
#
loop_
_entity_poly.entity_id
_entity_poly.type
_entity_poly.pdbx_seq_one_letter_code
_entity_poly.pdbx_strand_id
1 'polypeptide(L)'
;MTSIHPQIITQATDPQDMLGMLWLSYHFGIPLWIKPYVISQIGKSRRTLTEGHYTQEIYPARTRLGNDVVAHLTFYLKNEIPSLEFLARLFHKIDGRLIQE
;
A
#
# COMPACT_ATOMS: atom_id res chain seq x y z
N MET A 1 17.47 20.79 -1.32
CA MET A 1 16.09 20.32 -1.55
C MET A 1 15.82 19.23 -0.53
N THR A 2 15.23 19.62 0.59
CA THR A 2 15.07 18.79 1.77
C THR A 2 14.12 17.64 1.45
N SER A 3 14.62 16.41 1.53
CA SER A 3 13.79 15.21 1.49
C SER A 3 12.75 15.33 2.60
N ILE A 4 11.53 15.65 2.21
CA ILE A 4 10.36 15.58 3.07
C ILE A 4 10.19 14.11 3.45
N HIS A 5 10.85 13.69 4.54
CA HIS A 5 10.46 12.49 5.26
C HIS A 5 8.99 12.69 5.69
N PRO A 6 8.03 11.95 5.10
CA PRO A 6 6.65 12.12 5.49
C PRO A 6 6.47 11.41 6.84
N GLN A 7 6.41 12.19 7.92
CA GLN A 7 6.03 11.74 9.26
C GLN A 7 4.54 11.38 9.39
N ILE A 8 3.93 10.81 8.35
CA ILE A 8 2.57 10.27 8.42
C ILE A 8 2.60 8.87 7.84
N ILE A 9 3.41 8.02 8.47
CA ILE A 9 3.07 6.61 8.64
C ILE A 9 2.64 6.53 10.10
N THR A 10 1.34 6.66 10.37
CA THR A 10 0.80 6.20 11.65
C THR A 10 0.81 4.67 11.62
N GLN A 11 2.02 4.13 11.71
CA GLN A 11 2.41 2.76 12.01
C GLN A 11 1.55 1.65 11.38
N ALA A 12 1.83 1.28 10.13
CA ALA A 12 2.08 -0.14 9.88
C ALA A 12 3.50 -0.40 10.41
N THR A 13 3.61 -0.78 11.68
CA THR A 13 4.92 -1.01 12.34
C THR A 13 5.65 -2.22 11.79
N ASP A 14 4.90 -3.14 11.17
CA ASP A 14 5.42 -4.38 10.62
C ASP A 14 5.03 -4.47 9.13
N PRO A 15 5.98 -4.78 8.23
CA PRO A 15 5.69 -5.13 6.84
C PRO A 15 4.55 -6.14 6.67
N GLN A 16 4.36 -7.05 7.63
CA GLN A 16 3.27 -8.02 7.60
C GLN A 16 1.88 -7.38 7.72
N ASP A 17 1.78 -6.20 8.34
CA ASP A 17 0.53 -5.46 8.53
C ASP A 17 0.25 -4.48 7.38
N MET A 18 1.20 -4.25 6.47
CA MET A 18 0.97 -3.38 5.32
C MET A 18 0.02 -4.05 4.33
N LEU A 19 -0.82 -3.26 3.65
CA LEU A 19 -1.69 -3.74 2.58
C LEU A 19 -1.46 -2.89 1.31
N GLY A 20 -1.98 -3.38 0.18
CA GLY A 20 -2.07 -2.61 -1.05
C GLY A 20 -0.76 -1.97 -1.52
N MET A 21 -0.85 -0.69 -1.91
CA MET A 21 0.28 0.09 -2.40
C MET A 21 1.43 0.14 -1.39
N LEU A 22 1.15 0.28 -0.09
CA LEU A 22 2.19 0.40 0.92
C LEU A 22 3.06 -0.85 0.98
N TRP A 23 2.44 -2.03 1.00
CA TRP A 23 3.18 -3.30 0.97
C TRP A 23 3.96 -3.47 -0.33
N LEU A 24 3.35 -3.19 -1.48
CA LEU A 24 4.03 -3.31 -2.78
C LEU A 24 5.23 -2.37 -2.89
N SER A 25 5.10 -1.15 -2.37
CA SER A 25 6.19 -0.17 -2.35
C SER A 25 7.37 -0.66 -1.50
N TYR A 26 7.09 -1.24 -0.33
CA TYR A 26 8.08 -1.84 0.54
C TYR A 26 8.73 -3.08 -0.10
N HIS A 27 7.92 -4.03 -0.59
CA HIS A 27 8.38 -5.31 -1.14
C HIS A 27 9.31 -5.15 -2.35
N PHE A 28 8.99 -4.22 -3.26
CA PHE A 28 9.79 -3.96 -4.46
C PHE A 28 10.79 -2.81 -4.33
N GLY A 29 10.88 -2.18 -3.15
CA GLY A 29 11.75 -1.02 -2.91
C GLY A 29 11.45 0.16 -3.84
N ILE A 30 10.18 0.46 -4.08
CA ILE A 30 9.73 1.55 -4.94
C ILE A 30 9.37 2.75 -4.05
N PRO A 31 10.19 3.82 -4.03
CA PRO A 31 9.85 5.00 -3.24
C PRO A 31 8.60 5.70 -3.79
N LEU A 32 7.68 6.04 -2.89
CA LEU A 32 6.47 6.81 -3.19
C LEU A 32 6.82 8.29 -3.24
N TRP A 33 6.71 8.91 -4.43
CA TRP A 33 7.01 10.33 -4.61
C TRP A 33 5.89 11.25 -4.15
N ILE A 34 4.65 10.75 -4.23
CA ILE A 34 3.45 11.44 -3.75
C ILE A 34 2.90 10.59 -2.61
N LYS A 35 2.47 11.25 -1.53
CA LYS A 35 1.79 10.58 -0.44
C LYS A 35 0.48 9.96 -0.97
N PRO A 36 0.24 8.65 -0.79
CA PRO A 36 -1.00 8.03 -1.23
C PRO A 36 -2.20 8.66 -0.54
N TYR A 37 -3.30 8.87 -1.28
CA TYR A 37 -4.54 9.39 -0.72
C TYR A 37 -5.14 8.43 0.32
N VAL A 38 -5.06 7.13 0.05
CA VAL A 38 -5.47 6.05 0.96
C VAL A 38 -4.25 5.25 1.39
N ILE A 39 -4.11 4.99 2.68
CA ILE A 39 -3.12 4.07 3.25
C ILE A 39 -3.85 2.96 3.99
N SER A 40 -3.76 1.73 3.49
CA SER A 40 -4.41 0.58 4.11
C SER A 40 -3.43 -0.26 4.95
N GLN A 41 -3.86 -0.69 6.12
CA GLN A 41 -3.08 -1.56 7.00
C GLN A 41 -3.96 -2.47 7.85
N ILE A 42 -3.34 -3.48 8.47
CA ILE A 42 -3.96 -4.34 9.47
C ILE A 42 -3.92 -3.66 10.85
N GLY A 43 -4.98 -3.87 11.62
CA GLY A 43 -5.06 -3.50 13.02
C GLY A 43 -6.10 -4.33 13.78
N LYS A 44 -6.33 -3.96 15.04
CA LYS A 44 -7.19 -4.72 15.96
C LYS A 44 -8.65 -4.77 15.51
N SER A 45 -9.17 -3.66 14.98
CA SER A 45 -10.56 -3.53 14.54
C SER A 45 -10.65 -2.64 13.32
N ARG A 46 -11.75 -2.76 12.57
CA ARG A 46 -11.98 -1.92 11.39
C ARG A 46 -12.15 -0.47 11.81
N ARG A 47 -11.33 0.42 11.26
CA ARG A 47 -11.41 1.87 11.48
C ARG A 47 -11.04 2.63 10.22
N THR A 48 -11.63 3.79 10.03
CA THR A 48 -11.24 4.75 9.00
C THR A 48 -10.89 6.04 9.72
N LEU A 49 -9.67 6.53 9.50
CA LEU A 49 -9.17 7.77 10.08
C LEU A 49 -8.86 8.72 8.92
N THR A 50 -9.54 9.86 8.86
CA THR A 50 -9.30 10.87 7.83
C THR A 50 -8.63 12.08 8.46
N GLU A 51 -7.47 12.47 7.94
CA GLU A 51 -6.72 13.63 8.40
C GLU A 51 -6.34 14.49 7.18
N GLY A 52 -7.00 15.65 7.06
CA GLY A 52 -6.87 16.53 5.89
C GLY A 52 -7.34 15.84 4.61
N HIS A 53 -6.43 15.71 3.63
CA HIS A 53 -6.68 15.10 2.33
C HIS A 53 -6.23 13.63 2.25
N TYR A 54 -6.05 12.96 3.40
CA TYR A 54 -5.58 11.58 3.44
C TYR A 54 -6.46 10.74 4.34
N THR A 55 -6.67 9.48 3.94
CA THR A 55 -7.45 8.50 4.67
C THR A 55 -6.57 7.30 5.01
N GLN A 56 -6.52 6.95 6.28
CA GLN A 56 -5.95 5.70 6.76
C GLN A 56 -7.08 4.71 7.00
N GLU A 57 -6.99 3.55 6.35
CA GLU A 57 -7.93 2.46 6.51
C GLU A 57 -7.28 1.30 7.29
N ILE A 58 -7.87 1.00 8.43
CA ILE A 58 -7.44 -0.09 9.31
C ILE A 58 -8.39 -1.26 9.10
N TYR A 59 -7.84 -2.39 8.70
CA TYR A 59 -8.54 -3.63 8.43
C TYR A 59 -8.29 -4.65 9.54
N PRO A 60 -9.27 -5.53 9.87
CA PRO A 60 -9.06 -6.57 10.86
C PRO A 60 -8.08 -7.64 10.37
N ALA A 61 -7.46 -8.39 11.28
CA ALA A 61 -6.43 -9.40 10.99
C ALA A 61 -6.83 -10.45 9.93
N ARG A 62 -8.13 -10.74 9.76
CA ARG A 62 -8.64 -11.65 8.71
C ARG A 62 -8.38 -11.16 7.28
N THR A 63 -8.04 -9.88 7.09
CA THR A 63 -7.74 -9.28 5.79
C THR A 63 -6.25 -9.35 5.46
N ARG A 64 -5.43 -9.97 6.32
CA ARG A 64 -3.99 -10.13 6.07
C ARG A 64 -3.77 -10.96 4.80
N LEU A 65 -2.97 -10.44 3.88
CA LEU A 65 -2.72 -11.04 2.56
C LEU A 65 -1.41 -11.84 2.49
N GLY A 66 -0.55 -11.75 3.51
CA GLY A 66 0.72 -12.47 3.56
C GLY A 66 1.73 -11.93 2.54
N ASN A 67 2.63 -12.78 2.05
CA ASN A 67 3.61 -12.40 1.02
C ASN A 67 3.10 -12.70 -0.40
N ASP A 68 1.86 -12.31 -0.70
CA ASP A 68 1.20 -12.56 -1.98
C ASP A 68 1.05 -11.25 -2.78
N VAL A 69 1.92 -11.09 -3.78
CA VAL A 69 1.95 -9.90 -4.65
C VAL A 69 0.62 -9.70 -5.38
N VAL A 70 -0.01 -10.76 -5.87
CA VAL A 70 -1.27 -10.68 -6.64
C VAL A 70 -2.41 -10.27 -5.71
N ALA A 71 -2.44 -10.80 -4.49
CA ALA A 71 -3.42 -10.39 -3.49
C ALA A 71 -3.26 -8.91 -3.12
N HIS A 72 -2.04 -8.44 -2.87
CA HIS A 72 -1.76 -7.04 -2.57
C HIS A 72 -2.09 -6.10 -3.74
N LEU A 73 -1.75 -6.49 -4.98
CA LEU A 73 -2.10 -5.73 -6.19
C LEU A 73 -3.62 -5.67 -6.41
N THR A 74 -4.31 -6.80 -6.26
CA THR A 74 -5.77 -6.87 -6.37
C THR A 74 -6.44 -6.01 -5.30
N PHE A 75 -5.94 -6.05 -4.07
CA PHE A 75 -6.44 -5.22 -2.99
C PHE A 75 -6.24 -3.74 -3.31
N TYR A 76 -5.05 -3.35 -3.76
CA TYR A 76 -4.71 -1.98 -4.15
C TYR A 76 -5.68 -1.45 -5.21
N LEU A 77 -5.89 -2.20 -6.29
CA LEU A 77 -6.78 -1.78 -7.39
C LEU A 77 -8.26 -1.70 -6.99
N LYS A 78 -8.70 -2.48 -5.99
CA LYS A 78 -10.11 -2.54 -5.57
C LYS A 78 -10.46 -1.52 -4.49
N ASN A 79 -9.55 -1.20 -3.59
CA ASN A 79 -9.85 -0.47 -2.35
C ASN A 79 -9.15 0.88 -2.26
N GLU A 80 -8.10 1.11 -3.03
CA GLU A 80 -7.32 2.35 -2.99
C GLU A 80 -7.44 3.10 -4.32
N ILE A 81 -7.02 4.36 -4.35
CA ILE A 81 -6.98 5.16 -5.58
C ILE A 81 -5.70 4.81 -6.35
N PRO A 82 -5.79 4.28 -7.57
CA PRO A 82 -4.60 3.87 -8.33
C PRO A 82 -3.76 5.07 -8.78
N SER A 83 -2.53 5.15 -8.30
CA SER A 83 -1.46 5.95 -8.90
C SER A 83 -0.90 5.26 -10.13
N LEU A 84 -1.10 5.87 -11.30
CA LEU A 84 -0.56 5.36 -12.58
C LEU A 84 0.98 5.41 -12.62
N GLU A 85 1.59 6.42 -12.00
CA GLU A 85 3.05 6.53 -11.88
C GLU A 85 3.62 5.34 -11.08
N PHE A 86 2.99 5.01 -9.95
CA PHE A 86 3.41 3.87 -9.15
C PHE A 86 3.21 2.56 -9.89
N LEU A 87 2.05 2.36 -10.54
CA LEU A 87 1.76 1.15 -11.31
C LEU A 87 2.76 0.96 -12.46
N ALA A 88 3.12 2.02 -13.18
CA ALA A 88 4.12 1.93 -14.25
C ALA A 88 5.48 1.44 -13.73
N ARG A 89 5.92 1.95 -12.57
CA ARG A 89 7.18 1.54 -11.94
C ARG A 89 7.12 0.14 -11.34
N LEU A 90 5.97 -0.24 -10.80
CA LEU A 90 5.71 -1.60 -10.31
C LEU A 90 5.77 -2.60 -11.45
N PHE A 91 5.05 -2.33 -12.55
CA PHE A 91 5.00 -3.17 -13.75
C PHE A 91 6.34 -3.25 -14.50
N HIS A 92 7.23 -2.27 -14.31
CA HIS A 92 8.61 -2.38 -14.77
C HIS A 92 9.48 -3.34 -13.93
N LYS A 93 9.09 -3.62 -12.67
CA LYS A 93 9.84 -4.49 -11.75
C LYS A 93 9.32 -5.91 -11.65
N ILE A 94 8.03 -6.13 -11.83
CA ILE A 94 7.43 -7.47 -11.72
C ILE A 94 7.55 -8.24 -13.04
N ASP A 95 7.64 -9.56 -12.95
CA ASP A 95 7.47 -10.43 -14.11
C ASP A 95 5.99 -10.43 -14.51
N GLY A 96 5.68 -10.11 -15.77
CA GLY A 96 4.32 -10.10 -16.29
C GLY A 96 3.60 -11.45 -16.16
N ARG A 97 4.35 -12.57 -16.09
CA ARG A 97 3.79 -13.91 -15.86
C ARG A 97 3.06 -14.02 -14.53
N LEU A 98 3.47 -13.25 -13.51
CA LEU A 98 2.88 -13.25 -12.18
C LEU A 98 1.40 -12.80 -12.17
N ILE A 99 0.94 -12.06 -13.18
CA ILE A 99 -0.43 -11.51 -13.24
C ILE A 99 -1.30 -12.18 -14.31
N GLN A 100 -0.71 -13.03 -15.15
CA GLN A 100 -1.40 -13.63 -16.31
C GLN A 100 -2.02 -15.00 -16.01
N GLU A 101 -1.82 -15.53 -14.80
CA GLU A 101 -2.44 -16.76 -14.28
C GLU A 101 -3.73 -16.44 -13.51
#